data_AF-A0A432UUB4-F1
#
_entry.id   AF-A0A432UUB4-F1
#
_cell.length_a   1.000
_cell.length_b   1.000
_cell.length_c   1.000
_cell.angle_alpha   90.00
_cell.angle_beta   90.00
_cell.angle_gamma   90.00
#
_symmetry.space_group_name_H-M   'P 1'
#
loop_
_entity.id
_entity.type
_entity.pdbx_description
1 polymer ?
#
loop_
_entity_poly.entity_id
_entity_poly.type
_entity_poly.pdbx_seq_one_letter_code
_entity_poly.pdbx_strand_id
1 'polypeptide(L)'
;MQLRTLVVSLLLIMFAGCVSLPAQQMSDARQALQAAKAAGAEDPMIEEFKEASILLNDANRFLEERRYELAGKVAQRAKSQALAARRKAVEMKSMQP
;
A
#
# COMPACT_ATOMS: atom_id res chain seq x y z
N MET A 1 -16.47 -24.33 36.31
CA MET A 1 -16.72 -24.59 34.87
C MET A 1 -17.33 -23.38 34.15
N GLN A 2 -18.30 -22.68 34.76
CA GLN A 2 -18.99 -21.50 34.21
C GLN A 2 -18.06 -20.35 33.75
N LEU A 3 -17.00 -20.03 34.51
CA LEU A 3 -16.09 -18.93 34.17
C LEU A 3 -15.19 -19.25 32.96
N ARG A 4 -14.75 -20.51 32.82
CA ARG A 4 -13.93 -20.94 31.69
C ARG A 4 -14.74 -20.94 30.39
N THR A 5 -16.00 -21.39 30.44
CA THR A 5 -16.91 -21.32 29.30
C THR A 5 -17.26 -19.88 28.91
N LEU A 6 -17.45 -18.99 29.89
CA LEU A 6 -17.69 -17.56 29.65
C LEU A 6 -16.49 -16.86 28.98
N VAL A 7 -15.27 -17.14 29.44
CA VAL A 7 -14.04 -16.60 28.85
C VAL A 7 -13.85 -17.09 27.42
N VAL A 8 -14.11 -18.37 27.15
CA VAL A 8 -14.02 -18.95 25.80
C VAL A 8 -15.10 -18.35 24.88
N SER A 9 -16.34 -18.16 25.35
CA SER A 9 -17.38 -17.51 24.57
C SER A 9 -17.08 -16.02 24.29
N LEU A 10 -16.47 -15.31 25.26
CA LEU A 10 -16.10 -13.91 25.09
C LEU A 10 -14.96 -13.73 24.08
N LEU A 11 -14.00 -14.65 24.05
CA LEU A 11 -12.91 -14.68 23.08
C LEU A 11 -13.39 -14.94 21.64
N LEU A 12 -14.43 -15.76 21.47
CA LEU A 12 -14.99 -16.07 20.15
C LEU A 12 -15.73 -14.87 19.52
N ILE A 13 -16.30 -13.97 20.33
CA ILE A 13 -17.03 -12.78 19.85
C ILE A 13 -16.07 -11.69 19.34
N MET A 14 -14.82 -11.64 19.84
CA MET A 14 -13.82 -10.64 19.42
C MET A 14 -13.32 -10.79 17.97
N PHE A 15 -13.57 -11.93 17.31
CA PHE A 15 -13.18 -12.15 15.90
C PHE A 15 -14.27 -11.81 14.88
N ALA A 16 -15.46 -11.38 15.31
CA ALA A 16 -16.62 -11.23 14.42
C ALA A 16 -16.66 -9.90 13.61
N GLY A 17 -15.55 -9.17 13.50
CA GLY A 17 -15.57 -7.79 12.98
C GLY A 17 -14.35 -7.37 12.15
N CYS A 18 -13.87 -8.19 11.20
CA CYS A 18 -12.97 -7.68 10.16
C CYS A 18 -13.79 -7.15 8.98
N VAL A 19 -14.22 -5.89 9.05
CA VAL A 19 -14.53 -5.16 7.81
C VAL A 19 -13.21 -5.06 7.04
N SER A 20 -13.13 -5.67 5.86
CA SER A 20 -11.88 -5.80 5.10
C SER A 20 -11.51 -4.49 4.39
N LEU A 21 -11.17 -3.47 5.17
CA LEU A 21 -10.48 -2.28 4.69
C LEU A 21 -9.06 -2.68 4.22
N PRO A 22 -8.59 -2.22 3.05
CA PRO A 22 -7.29 -2.62 2.50
C PRO A 22 -6.14 -1.85 3.16
N ALA A 23 -6.14 -1.76 4.49
CA ALA A 23 -5.19 -0.95 5.25
C ALA A 23 -3.73 -1.37 4.98
N GLN A 24 -3.49 -2.67 4.82
CA GLN A 24 -2.17 -3.21 4.52
C GLN A 24 -1.71 -2.82 3.12
N GLN A 25 -2.53 -3.02 2.09
CA GLN A 25 -2.16 -2.68 0.71
C GLN A 25 -1.84 -1.18 0.58
N MET A 26 -2.62 -0.32 1.25
CA MET A 26 -2.41 1.12 1.25
C MET A 26 -1.12 1.51 1.99
N SER A 27 -0.82 0.86 3.11
CA SER A 27 0.42 1.06 3.86
C SER A 27 1.64 0.66 3.03
N ASP A 28 1.61 -0.54 2.44
CA ASP A 28 2.68 -1.06 1.58
C ASP A 28 2.93 -0.13 0.39
N ALA A 29 1.88 0.37 -0.26
CA ALA A 29 1.99 1.29 -1.39
C ALA A 29 2.66 2.61 -0.99
N ARG A 30 2.26 3.20 0.15
CA ARG A 30 2.90 4.41 0.69
C ARG A 30 4.37 4.19 1.00
N GLN A 31 4.70 3.08 1.68
CA GLN A 31 6.08 2.76 2.03
C GLN A 31 6.94 2.54 0.77
N ALA A 32 6.41 1.84 -0.24
CA ALA A 32 7.10 1.65 -1.50
C ALA A 32 7.36 2.98 -2.21
N LEU A 33 6.38 3.89 -2.26
CA LEU A 33 6.54 5.22 -2.87
C LEU A 33 7.60 6.06 -2.13
N GLN A 34 7.61 6.04 -0.79
CA GLN A 34 8.64 6.71 0.00
C GLN A 34 10.03 6.12 -0.24
N ALA A 35 10.14 4.80 -0.35
CA ALA A 35 11.40 4.15 -0.69
C ALA A 35 11.90 4.49 -2.10
N ALA A 36 10.99 4.65 -3.07
CA ALA A 36 11.31 5.11 -4.41
C ALA A 36 11.83 6.55 -4.38
N LYS A 37 11.12 7.44 -3.68
CA LYS A 37 11.54 8.83 -3.47
C LYS A 37 12.93 8.93 -2.84
N ALA A 38 13.19 8.16 -1.78
CA ALA A 38 14.49 8.12 -1.12
C ALA A 38 15.64 7.63 -2.04
N ALA A 39 15.32 6.85 -3.07
CA ALA A 39 16.28 6.41 -4.08
C ALA A 39 16.53 7.44 -5.20
N GLY A 40 15.80 8.57 -5.21
CA GLY A 40 15.87 9.58 -6.27
C GLY A 40 14.88 9.37 -7.40
N ALA A 41 13.84 8.56 -7.21
CA ALA A 41 12.85 8.27 -8.25
C ALA A 41 11.97 9.47 -8.64
N GLU A 42 12.11 10.63 -7.96
CA GLU A 42 11.45 11.88 -8.34
C GLU A 42 12.01 12.51 -9.61
N ASP A 43 13.09 11.95 -10.19
CA ASP A 43 13.62 12.35 -11.50
C ASP A 43 12.51 12.26 -12.58
N PRO A 44 12.27 13.32 -13.37
CA PRO A 44 11.27 13.33 -14.44
C PRO A 44 11.42 12.21 -15.48
N MET A 45 12.61 11.62 -15.62
CA MET A 45 12.85 10.49 -16.54
C MET A 45 12.27 9.16 -16.02
N ILE A 46 11.88 9.09 -14.74
CA ILE A 46 11.35 7.87 -14.10
C ILE A 46 9.81 7.96 -14.05
N GLU A 47 9.18 7.68 -15.18
CA GLU A 47 7.72 7.74 -15.35
C GLU A 47 6.96 6.83 -14.35
N GLU A 48 7.55 5.71 -13.92
CA GLU A 48 6.94 4.82 -12.93
C GLU A 48 6.67 5.50 -11.59
N PHE A 49 7.48 6.49 -11.20
CA PHE A 49 7.25 7.22 -9.96
C PHE A 49 6.00 8.09 -10.05
N LYS A 50 5.82 8.76 -11.20
CA LYS A 50 4.62 9.54 -11.51
C LYS A 50 3.38 8.63 -11.57
N GLU A 51 3.48 7.50 -12.25
CA GLU A 51 2.38 6.54 -12.33
C GLU A 51 2.01 5.98 -10.96
N ALA A 52 3.01 5.60 -10.14
CA ALA A 52 2.78 5.12 -8.77
C ALA A 52 2.06 6.17 -7.91
N SER A 53 2.44 7.44 -8.04
CA SER A 53 1.83 8.56 -7.31
C SER A 53 0.37 8.78 -7.72
N ILE A 54 0.07 8.74 -9.02
CA ILE A 54 -1.30 8.84 -9.56
C ILE A 54 -2.16 7.69 -9.05
N LEU A 55 -1.66 6.45 -9.16
CA LEU A 55 -2.38 5.26 -8.70
C LEU A 55 -2.65 5.31 -7.20
N LEU A 56 -1.69 5.76 -6.38
CA LEU A 56 -1.91 5.88 -4.94
C LEU A 56 -2.98 6.93 -4.61
N ASN A 57 -3.02 8.03 -5.37
CA ASN A 57 -4.07 9.05 -5.24
C ASN A 57 -5.45 8.48 -5.63
N ASP A 58 -5.54 7.74 -6.73
CA ASP A 58 -6.77 7.05 -7.12
C ASP A 58 -7.21 6.02 -6.07
N ALA A 59 -6.27 5.28 -5.48
CA ALA A 59 -6.57 4.34 -4.41
C ALA A 59 -7.16 5.05 -3.17
N ASN A 60 -6.63 6.22 -2.78
CA ASN A 60 -7.20 7.03 -1.71
C ASN A 60 -8.61 7.49 -2.03
N ARG A 61 -8.84 7.98 -3.26
CA ARG A 61 -10.19 8.38 -3.71
C ARG A 61 -11.17 7.20 -3.64
N PHE A 62 -10.76 6.00 -4.06
CA PHE A 62 -11.61 4.82 -3.93
C PHE A 62 -11.88 4.41 -2.47
N LEU A 63 -10.97 4.67 -1.53
CA LEU A 63 -11.26 4.49 -0.10
C LEU A 63 -12.34 5.46 0.37
N GLU A 64 -12.24 6.74 -0.01
CA GLU A 64 -13.21 7.77 0.35
C GLU A 64 -14.60 7.46 -0.21
N GLU A 65 -14.66 6.94 -1.45
CA GLU A 65 -15.87 6.44 -2.10
C GLU A 65 -16.40 5.11 -1.51
N ARG A 66 -15.76 4.55 -0.48
CA ARG A 66 -16.05 3.24 0.13
C ARG A 66 -15.93 2.05 -0.83
N ARG A 67 -15.17 2.21 -1.92
CA ARG A 67 -14.88 1.18 -2.93
C ARG A 67 -13.63 0.39 -2.56
N TYR A 68 -13.67 -0.28 -1.41
CA TYR A 68 -12.51 -0.89 -0.75
C TYR A 68 -11.76 -1.92 -1.61
N GLU A 69 -12.47 -2.80 -2.32
CA GLU A 69 -11.86 -3.78 -3.23
C GLU A 69 -11.05 -3.11 -4.35
N LEU A 70 -11.59 -2.02 -4.91
CA LEU A 70 -10.88 -1.30 -5.95
C LEU A 70 -9.71 -0.52 -5.38
N ALA A 71 -9.88 0.13 -4.23
CA ALA A 71 -8.80 0.80 -3.52
C ALA A 71 -7.61 -0.14 -3.26
N GLY A 72 -7.88 -1.35 -2.76
CA GLY A 72 -6.82 -2.35 -2.52
C GLY A 72 -6.11 -2.80 -3.79
N LYS A 73 -6.85 -3.06 -4.88
CA LYS A 73 -6.25 -3.44 -6.17
C LYS A 73 -5.39 -2.33 -6.77
N VAL A 74 -5.85 -1.09 -6.69
CA VAL A 74 -5.14 0.07 -7.24
C VAL A 74 -3.91 0.40 -6.37
N ALA A 75 -4.01 0.29 -5.05
CA ALA A 75 -2.87 0.41 -4.15
C ALA A 75 -1.78 -0.62 -4.45
N GLN A 76 -2.15 -1.87 -4.75
CA GLN A 76 -1.18 -2.90 -5.13
C GLN A 76 -0.46 -2.59 -6.46
N ARG A 77 -1.16 -1.95 -7.41
CA ARG A 77 -0.53 -1.45 -8.64
C ARG A 77 0.43 -0.29 -8.34
N ALA A 78 0.02 0.66 -7.49
CA ALA A 78 0.87 1.76 -7.04
C ALA A 78 2.16 1.24 -6.38
N LYS A 79 2.06 0.23 -5.50
CA LYS A 79 3.20 -0.46 -4.88
C LYS A 79 4.15 -1.01 -5.95
N SER A 80 3.61 -1.70 -6.95
CA SER A 80 4.39 -2.34 -8.00
C SER A 80 5.16 -1.31 -8.84
N GLN A 81 4.51 -0.21 -9.22
CA GLN A 81 5.14 0.89 -9.95
C GLN A 81 6.20 1.60 -9.10
N ALA A 82 5.93 1.86 -7.82
CA ALA A 82 6.91 2.47 -6.92
C ALA A 82 8.18 1.60 -6.78
N LEU A 83 8.05 0.28 -6.69
CA LEU A 83 9.20 -0.62 -6.66
C LEU A 83 9.99 -0.61 -7.97
N ALA A 84 9.33 -0.48 -9.12
CA ALA A 84 9.99 -0.32 -10.42
C ALA A 84 10.74 1.01 -10.51
N ALA A 85 10.10 2.10 -10.09
CA ALA A 85 10.70 3.43 -10.03
C ALA A 85 11.96 3.45 -9.15
N ARG A 86 11.90 2.80 -7.98
CA ARG A 86 13.06 2.67 -7.08
C ARG A 86 14.24 1.97 -7.75
N ARG A 87 13.99 0.87 -8.49
CA ARG A 87 15.05 0.13 -9.20
C ARG A 87 15.73 1.00 -10.25
N LYS A 88 14.94 1.68 -11.08
CA LYS A 88 15.47 2.60 -12.10
C LYS A 88 16.29 3.73 -11.49
N ALA A 89 15.82 4.32 -10.39
CA ALA A 89 16.55 5.39 -9.72
C ALA A 89 17.93 4.93 -9.23
N VAL A 90 18.02 3.73 -8.65
CA VAL A 90 19.29 3.12 -8.23
C VAL A 90 20.19 2.84 -9.43
N GLU A 91 19.65 2.30 -10.52
CA GLU A 91 20.40 2.04 -11.76
C GLU A 91 20.95 3.32 -12.37
N MET A 92 20.14 4.36 -12.51
CA MET A 92 20.57 5.68 -13.02
C MET A 92 21.68 6.28 -12.16
N LYS A 93 21.53 6.22 -10.83
CA LYS A 93 22.56 6.70 -9.89
C LYS A 93 23.87 5.93 -10.04
N SER A 94 23.82 4.62 -10.33
CA SER A 94 25.02 3.81 -10.56
C SER A 94 25.73 4.09 -11.88
N MET A 95 25.05 4.73 -12.84
CA MET A 95 25.60 5.09 -14.15
C MET A 95 26.18 6.52 -14.20
N GLN A 96 25.98 7.33 -13.16
CA GLN A 96 26.59 8.65 -13.04
C GLN A 96 28.06 8.50 -12.58
N PRO A 97 29.04 8.90 -13.42
CA PRO A 97 30.47 8.80 -13.10
C PRO A 97 30.94 9.80 -12.04
#